data_AF-A0A3M2HXW2-F1
#
_entry.id   AF-A0A3M2HXW2-F1
#
_cell.length_a   1.000
_cell.length_b   1.000
_cell.length_c   1.000
_cell.angle_alpha   90.00
_cell.angle_beta   90.00
_cell.angle_gamma   90.00
#
_symmetry.space_group_name_H-M   'P 1'
#
loop_
_entity.id
_entity.type
_entity.pdbx_description
1 polymer ?
#
loop_
_entity_poly.entity_id
_entity_poly.type
_entity_poly.pdbx_seq_one_letter_code
_entity_poly.pdbx_strand_id
1 'polypeptide(L)'
;MNERILAEPNQVVRRFFALDTQAYQSGALDVKTKELCGLVASLVLRCDDCIAYHVAQCREAGVDREEMFEVFSVGLVVGGSIVIPHLRRAVDFLDQLESGRVEPPAGHAHGD
;
A
#
# COMPACT_ATOMS: atom_id res chain seq x y z
N MET A 1 6.77 -3.59 -14.67
CA MET A 1 7.11 -4.93 -14.10
C MET A 1 5.94 -5.90 -14.23
N ASN A 2 4.73 -5.52 -13.77
CA ASN A 2 3.54 -6.38 -13.81
C ASN A 2 3.17 -6.86 -15.22
N GLU A 3 3.34 -6.04 -16.26
CA GLU A 3 3.11 -6.45 -17.65
C GLU A 3 3.91 -7.71 -18.05
N ARG A 4 5.19 -7.78 -17.63
CA ARG A 4 6.05 -8.94 -17.91
C ARG A 4 5.55 -10.19 -17.19
N ILE A 5 5.10 -10.05 -15.94
CA ILE A 5 4.56 -11.16 -15.14
C ILE A 5 3.23 -11.66 -15.72
N LEU A 6 2.35 -10.74 -16.14
CA LEU A 6 1.03 -11.08 -16.66
C LEU A 6 1.07 -11.61 -18.10
N ALA A 7 2.12 -11.28 -18.87
CA ALA A 7 2.36 -11.82 -20.21
C ALA A 7 2.62 -13.35 -20.18
N GLU A 8 3.18 -13.88 -19.10
CA GLU A 8 3.38 -15.33 -18.93
C GLU A 8 2.03 -16.08 -19.00
N PRO A 9 1.96 -17.25 -19.65
CA PRO A 9 0.72 -18.01 -19.82
C PRO A 9 0.32 -18.77 -18.54
N ASN A 10 0.21 -18.05 -17.42
CA ASN A 10 -0.13 -18.61 -16.11
C ASN A 10 -1.45 -18.02 -15.58
N GLN A 11 -2.51 -18.82 -15.62
CA GLN A 11 -3.84 -18.39 -15.17
C GLN A 11 -3.92 -18.14 -13.66
N VAL A 12 -3.14 -18.86 -12.85
CA VAL A 12 -3.15 -18.72 -11.39
C VAL A 12 -2.62 -17.33 -11.01
N VAL A 13 -1.49 -16.93 -11.60
CA VAL A 13 -0.88 -15.61 -11.37
C VAL A 13 -1.84 -14.50 -11.80
N ARG A 14 -2.43 -14.59 -13.00
CA ARG A 14 -3.38 -13.57 -13.50
C ARG A 14 -4.59 -13.41 -12.60
N ARG A 15 -5.17 -14.53 -12.12
CA ARG A 15 -6.35 -14.48 -11.22
C ARG A 15 -6.00 -13.87 -9.87
N PHE A 16 -4.83 -14.18 -9.32
CA PHE A 16 -4.43 -13.63 -8.03
C PHE A 16 -4.22 -12.11 -8.10
N PHE A 17 -3.54 -11.61 -9.14
CA PHE A 17 -3.37 -10.16 -9.36
C PHE A 17 -4.72 -9.46 -9.56
N ALA A 18 -5.67 -10.08 -10.27
CA ALA A 18 -7.01 -9.52 -10.42
C ALA A 18 -7.77 -9.46 -9.08
N LEU A 19 -7.63 -10.49 -8.22
CA LEU A 19 -8.25 -10.50 -6.90
C LEU A 19 -7.66 -9.41 -5.98
N ASP A 20 -6.35 -9.21 -6.02
CA ASP A 20 -5.69 -8.13 -5.28
C ASP A 20 -6.26 -6.76 -5.66
N THR A 21 -6.33 -6.44 -6.95
CA THR A 21 -6.93 -5.17 -7.42
C THR A 21 -8.40 -5.03 -7.04
N GLN A 22 -9.18 -6.11 -7.11
CA GLN A 22 -10.61 -6.10 -6.75
C GLN A 22 -10.84 -5.91 -5.24
N ALA A 23 -9.94 -6.44 -4.40
CA ALA A 23 -10.08 -6.36 -2.95
C ALA A 23 -10.08 -4.90 -2.45
N TYR A 24 -9.34 -4.02 -3.11
CA TYR A 24 -9.22 -2.59 -2.76
C TYR A 24 -10.26 -1.67 -3.42
N GLN A 25 -11.12 -2.18 -4.31
CA GLN A 25 -12.25 -1.40 -4.85
C GLN A 25 -13.23 -0.98 -3.75
N SER A 26 -13.87 0.18 -3.90
CA SER A 26 -14.86 0.66 -2.92
C SER A 26 -16.06 -0.29 -2.79
N GLY A 27 -16.68 -0.30 -1.61
CA GLY A 27 -17.88 -1.08 -1.31
C GLY A 27 -18.47 -0.65 0.03
N ALA A 28 -18.76 -1.61 0.92
CA ALA A 28 -19.17 -1.29 2.29
C ALA A 28 -18.10 -0.51 3.08
N LEU A 29 -16.82 -0.68 2.71
CA LEU A 29 -15.71 0.18 3.11
C LEU A 29 -15.25 0.98 1.91
N ASP A 30 -14.93 2.25 2.12
CA ASP A 30 -14.35 3.11 1.08
C ASP A 30 -12.90 2.71 0.77
N VAL A 31 -12.36 3.25 -0.33
CA VAL A 31 -10.97 3.00 -0.76
C VAL A 31 -9.99 3.43 0.34
N LYS A 32 -10.22 4.61 0.92
CA LYS A 32 -9.39 5.16 2.00
C LYS A 32 -9.22 4.16 3.15
N THR A 33 -10.31 3.61 3.66
CA THR A 33 -10.28 2.63 4.76
C THR A 33 -9.57 1.35 4.34
N LYS A 34 -9.84 0.85 3.11
CA LYS A 34 -9.20 -0.37 2.62
C LYS A 34 -7.70 -0.22 2.44
N GLU A 35 -7.22 0.92 1.93
CA GLU A 35 -5.79 1.20 1.79
C GLU A 35 -5.09 1.31 3.16
N LEU A 36 -5.73 1.88 4.18
CA LEU A 36 -5.23 1.85 5.55
C LEU A 36 -5.13 0.41 6.10
N CYS A 37 -6.09 -0.46 5.78
CA CYS A 37 -6.01 -1.88 6.10
C CYS A 37 -4.84 -2.57 5.37
N GLY A 38 -4.63 -2.25 4.10
CA GLY A 38 -3.48 -2.76 3.32
C GLY A 38 -2.14 -2.30 3.89
N LEU A 39 -2.05 -1.04 4.31
CA LEU A 39 -0.86 -0.46 4.92
C LEU A 39 -0.50 -1.15 6.24
N VAL A 40 -1.47 -1.32 7.14
CA VAL A 40 -1.21 -2.00 8.43
C VAL A 40 -0.83 -3.46 8.23
N ALA A 41 -1.51 -4.17 7.32
CA ALA A 41 -1.19 -5.56 7.00
C ALA A 41 0.23 -5.69 6.42
N SER A 42 0.62 -4.78 5.53
CA SER A 42 1.94 -4.74 4.92
C SER A 42 3.06 -4.44 5.92
N LEU A 43 2.81 -3.56 6.88
CA LEU A 43 3.73 -3.27 7.98
C LEU A 43 3.99 -4.48 8.86
N VAL A 44 2.93 -5.16 9.33
CA VAL A 44 3.09 -6.33 10.20
C VAL A 44 3.70 -7.54 9.46
N LEU A 45 3.51 -7.61 8.13
CA LEU A 45 4.19 -8.59 7.26
C LEU A 45 5.60 -8.17 6.84
N ARG A 46 6.01 -6.91 7.09
CA ARG A 46 7.34 -6.37 6.79
C ARG A 46 7.71 -6.41 5.30
N CYS A 47 6.74 -6.15 4.43
CA CYS A 47 6.95 -6.07 2.97
C CYS A 47 7.19 -4.61 2.53
N ASP A 48 8.44 -4.22 2.28
CA ASP A 48 8.76 -2.81 1.94
C ASP A 48 8.07 -2.31 0.67
N ASP A 49 8.00 -3.13 -0.39
CA ASP A 49 7.32 -2.76 -1.63
C ASP A 49 5.81 -2.60 -1.43
N CYS A 50 5.20 -3.49 -0.64
CA CYS A 50 3.78 -3.42 -0.29
C CYS A 50 3.48 -2.17 0.57
N ILE A 51 4.37 -1.86 1.51
CA ILE A 51 4.27 -0.66 2.36
C ILE A 51 4.35 0.59 1.49
N ALA A 52 5.35 0.69 0.60
CA ALA A 52 5.49 1.84 -0.29
C ALA A 52 4.26 2.00 -1.20
N TYR A 53 3.75 0.89 -1.77
CA TYR A 53 2.52 0.90 -2.56
C TYR A 53 1.34 1.48 -1.76
N HIS A 54 1.05 0.93 -0.57
CA HIS A 54 -0.08 1.40 0.23
C HIS A 54 0.11 2.80 0.82
N VAL A 55 1.34 3.26 1.07
CA VAL A 55 1.60 4.67 1.44
C VAL A 55 1.18 5.59 0.29
N ALA A 56 1.55 5.27 -0.95
CA ALA A 56 1.15 6.07 -2.12
C ALA A 56 -0.36 6.04 -2.34
N GLN A 57 -0.98 4.86 -2.33
CA GLN A 57 -2.43 4.72 -2.51
C GLN A 57 -3.21 5.43 -1.39
N CYS A 58 -2.74 5.38 -0.14
CA CYS A 58 -3.33 6.15 0.96
C CYS A 58 -3.29 7.66 0.67
N ARG A 59 -2.17 8.18 0.17
CA ARG A 59 -2.05 9.60 -0.20
C ARG A 59 -2.99 9.99 -1.33
N GLU A 60 -3.08 9.17 -2.37
CA GLU A 60 -4.03 9.36 -3.47
C GLU A 60 -5.49 9.32 -3.00
N ALA A 61 -5.81 8.45 -2.04
CA ALA A 61 -7.13 8.34 -1.42
C ALA A 61 -7.42 9.46 -0.39
N GLY A 62 -6.52 10.43 -0.20
CA GLY A 62 -6.72 11.56 0.71
C GLY A 62 -6.52 11.24 2.19
N VAL A 63 -5.74 10.21 2.51
CA VAL A 63 -5.22 10.00 3.88
C VAL A 63 -4.20 11.08 4.20
N ASP A 64 -4.43 11.81 5.28
CA ASP A 64 -3.48 12.80 5.76
C ASP A 64 -2.33 12.17 6.55
N ARG A 65 -1.34 12.98 6.91
CA ARG A 65 -0.16 12.51 7.63
C ARG A 65 -0.52 12.02 9.04
N GLU A 66 -1.48 12.65 9.71
CA GLU A 66 -1.87 12.31 11.08
C GLU A 66 -2.53 10.92 11.11
N GLU A 67 -3.50 10.69 10.21
CA GLU A 67 -4.17 9.41 10.01
C GLU A 67 -3.17 8.28 9.71
N MET A 68 -2.19 8.55 8.84
CA MET A 68 -1.18 7.55 8.48
C MET A 68 -0.28 7.19 9.68
N PHE A 69 0.07 8.16 10.53
CA PHE A 69 0.86 7.92 11.74
C PHE A 69 0.07 7.17 12.84
N GLU A 70 -1.25 7.33 12.91
CA GLU A 70 -2.09 6.48 13.76
C GLU A 70 -2.00 5.01 13.32
N VAL A 71 -2.10 4.74 12.00
CA VAL A 71 -1.97 3.38 11.46
C VAL A 71 -0.57 2.82 11.64
N PHE A 72 0.48 3.63 11.45
CA PHE A 72 1.86 3.24 11.77
C PHE A 72 2.03 2.84 13.23
N SER A 73 1.38 3.56 14.15
CA SER A 73 1.41 3.26 15.57
C SER A 73 0.74 1.91 15.86
N VAL A 74 -0.43 1.64 15.27
CA VAL A 74 -1.10 0.33 15.37
C VAL A 74 -0.22 -0.78 14.82
N GLY A 75 0.35 -0.61 13.62
CA GLY A 75 1.23 -1.58 12.99
C GLY A 75 2.50 -1.87 13.81
N LEU A 76 3.08 -0.84 14.43
CA LEU A 76 4.23 -0.98 15.33
C LEU A 76 3.90 -1.75 16.61
N VAL A 77 2.77 -1.46 17.24
CA VAL A 77 2.34 -2.16 18.47
C VAL A 77 2.03 -3.63 18.18
N VAL A 78 1.34 -3.92 17.07
CA VAL A 78 0.97 -5.29 16.69
C VAL A 78 2.17 -6.09 16.19
N GLY A 79 3.00 -5.49 15.32
CA GLY A 79 4.15 -6.17 14.71
C GLY A 79 5.43 -6.16 15.56
N GLY A 80 5.47 -5.35 16.62
CA GLY A 80 6.63 -5.19 17.50
C GLY A 80 7.78 -4.39 16.88
N SER A 81 8.87 -4.25 17.64
CA SER A 81 10.01 -3.39 17.28
C SER A 81 10.71 -3.80 15.97
N ILE A 82 10.50 -5.03 15.50
CA ILE A 82 11.04 -5.51 14.22
C ILE A 82 10.46 -4.77 13.01
N VAL A 83 9.32 -4.08 13.16
CA VAL A 83 8.73 -3.22 12.12
C VAL A 83 9.49 -1.90 11.98
N ILE A 84 10.26 -1.45 12.98
CA ILE A 84 10.92 -0.13 12.98
C ILE A 84 11.73 0.17 11.70
N PRO A 85 12.57 -0.74 11.16
CA PRO A 85 13.28 -0.47 9.91
C PRO A 85 12.35 -0.24 8.71
N HIS A 86 11.22 -0.95 8.65
CA HIS A 86 10.21 -0.81 7.62
C HIS A 86 9.43 0.50 7.77
N LEU A 87 9.08 0.85 9.02
CA LEU A 87 8.47 2.14 9.33
C LEU A 87 9.37 3.32 8.95
N ARG A 88 10.68 3.24 9.22
CA ARG A 88 11.64 4.28 8.81
C ARG A 88 11.64 4.49 7.30
N ARG A 89 11.61 3.42 6.52
CA ARG A 89 11.52 3.49 5.05
C ARG A 89 10.17 4.02 4.58
N ALA A 90 9.07 3.63 5.25
CA ALA A 90 7.74 4.14 4.96
C ALA A 90 7.67 5.68 5.14
N VAL A 91 8.21 6.19 6.24
CA VAL A 91 8.25 7.64 6.53
C VAL A 91 9.15 8.37 5.55
N ASP A 92 10.33 7.83 5.23
CA ASP A 92 11.22 8.43 4.22
C ASP A 92 10.55 8.51 2.84
N PHE A 93 9.83 7.46 2.44
CA PHE A 93 9.06 7.46 1.19
C PHE A 93 7.89 8.45 1.22
N LEU A 94 7.15 8.53 2.33
CA LEU A 94 6.10 9.53 2.53
C LEU A 94 6.65 10.96 2.39
N ASP A 95 7.80 11.26 3.00
CA ASP A 95 8.45 12.57 2.90
C ASP A 95 8.87 12.90 1.46
N GLN A 96 9.32 11.88 0.69
CA GLN A 96 9.64 12.04 -0.73
C GLN A 96 8.40 12.35 -1.59
N LEU A 97 7.26 11.70 -1.32
CA LEU A 97 5.99 12.00 -1.99
C LEU A 97 5.50 13.42 -1.65
N GLU A 98 5.53 13.80 -0.36
CA GLU A 98 5.07 15.12 0.10
C GLU A 98 5.95 16.25 -0.44
N SER A 99 7.24 16.00 -0.65
CA SER A 99 8.17 16.96 -1.25
C SER A 99 8.17 16.97 -2.79
N GLY A 100 7.36 16.10 -3.42
CA GLY A 100 7.30 15.96 -4.89
C GLY A 100 8.59 15.44 -5.52
N ARG A 101 9.48 14.82 -4.73
CA ARG A 101 10.75 14.26 -5.22
C ARG A 101 10.57 12.92 -5.92
N VAL A 102 9.46 12.24 -5.65
CA VAL A 102 9.09 10.97 -6.25
C VAL A 102 7.62 11.04 -6.67
N GLU A 103 7.33 10.52 -7.84
CA GLU A 103 5.97 10.34 -8.34
C GLU A 103 5.39 9.07 -7.71
N PRO A 104 4.12 9.05 -7.30
CA PRO A 104 3.52 7.83 -6.78
C PRO A 104 3.68 6.69 -7.79
N PRO A 105 3.97 5.45 -7.34
CA PRO A 105 3.96 4.28 -8.22
C PRO A 105 2.64 4.27 -9.00
N ALA A 106 2.70 3.97 -10.29
CA ALA A 106 1.53 3.96 -11.15
C ALA A 106 0.43 3.11 -10.50
N GLY A 107 -0.62 3.79 -10.01
CA GLY A 107 -1.76 3.15 -9.40
C GLY A 107 -2.33 2.10 -10.35
N HIS A 108 -2.80 0.99 -9.81
CA HIS A 108 -3.66 0.13 -10.60
C HIS A 108 -4.91 0.94 -10.87
N ALA A 109 -5.15 1.31 -12.14
CA ALA A 109 -6.42 1.84 -12.55
C ALA A 109 -7.47 0.81 -12.12
N HIS A 110 -8.14 1.07 -11.00
CA HIS A 110 -9.30 0.33 -10.56
C HIS A 110 -10.37 0.69 -11.58
N GLY A 111 -10.40 -0.06 -12.69
CA GLY A 111 -11.27 0.23 -13.82
C GLY A 111 -12.71 0.39 -13.35
N ASP A 112 -13.30 1.53 -13.72
CA ASP A 112 -14.74 1.73 -13.76
C ASP A 112 -15.40 0.78 -14.79
#